data_AF-A0A6V8LI33-F1
#
_entry.id   AF-A0A6V8LI33-F1
#
_cell.length_a   1.000
_cell.length_b   1.000
_cell.length_c   1.000
_cell.angle_alpha   90.00
_cell.angle_beta   90.00
_cell.angle_gamma   90.00
#
_symmetry.space_group_name_H-M   'P 1'
#
loop_
_entity.id
_entity.type
_entity.pdbx_description
1 polymer ?
#
loop_
_entity_poly.entity_id
_entity_poly.type
_entity_poly.pdbx_seq_one_letter_code
_entity_poly.pdbx_strand_id
1 'polypeptide(L)'
;MRTNRVLVAAALVAAALSGCSGPDNKVTLNALAGSCTGPDSLATQGLLSQAEAGYKAVLATKPPTDRPNEPVECVAAGQRQVAQQRAEAAWAVDRGDNALAAGDYQHAHEWYALALSKDAGNTDAVAGLRHAVALSPGPGKAPYQRVVPWSARAEIWDARRNAWLPSLVPPALVFAVVFLVLVVLARTITRWVPTGPRPKPPEVGLQDVVFVVAAAALCAAASVLHLGFALVMLALAAPLAAFGGYWLADWFALRMRMRVEVFDAEGAADGPGTAYFVGRLSALGSDPPRGLEIPLGTDMTDLPIKDLTTLPGGKWVSMAVKALELLAPSTPWHAKVSIVDKDTAAVELRRNGHLVEAITIDRATLTTAPAKDRDLLTAAAAFVLLHLAKAYTSLEVGLNGASRWRSLAQQVLASEAAVKGRGPRAVELYARAVREDPGNQAARLGYLIARFDLLAGDKPSIYSELGIQLGTMESAAKPYPALHLRVLYARTAAYLNCASLANGMRREAAWDRATGPAVRLVDSLAYPPSCPGGRPNSSPR
;
A
#
# COMPACT_ATOMS: atom_id res chain seq x y z
N MET A 1 5.93 -2.48 -22.58
CA MET A 1 7.40 -2.35 -22.73
C MET A 1 8.11 -3.70 -22.52
N ARG A 2 8.15 -4.56 -23.55
CA ARG A 2 8.93 -5.83 -23.54
C ARG A 2 9.63 -6.14 -24.89
N THR A 3 9.59 -5.21 -25.85
CA THR A 3 10.05 -5.43 -27.23
C THR A 3 11.45 -4.89 -27.56
N ASN A 4 12.12 -4.18 -26.65
CA ASN A 4 13.43 -3.55 -26.96
C ASN A 4 14.68 -4.40 -26.73
N ARG A 5 14.58 -5.63 -26.19
CA ARG A 5 15.78 -6.48 -25.94
C ARG A 5 16.14 -7.40 -27.11
N VAL A 6 15.18 -7.74 -27.97
CA VAL A 6 15.41 -8.65 -29.11
C VAL A 6 16.07 -7.92 -30.29
N LEU A 7 15.82 -6.62 -30.45
CA LEU A 7 16.43 -5.80 -31.51
C LEU A 7 17.93 -5.54 -31.32
N VAL A 8 18.42 -5.50 -30.07
CA VAL A 8 19.85 -5.29 -29.78
C VAL A 8 20.68 -6.55 -30.04
N ALA A 9 20.13 -7.74 -29.78
CA ALA A 9 20.79 -9.00 -30.06
C ALA A 9 20.86 -9.31 -31.57
N ALA A 10 19.81 -8.96 -32.34
CA ALA A 10 19.80 -9.12 -33.79
C ALA A 10 20.81 -8.18 -34.50
N ALA A 11 21.04 -6.98 -33.96
CA ALA A 11 22.03 -6.04 -34.49
C ALA A 11 23.49 -6.50 -34.27
N LEU A 12 23.78 -7.19 -33.17
CA LEU A 12 25.11 -7.74 -32.87
C LEU A 12 25.43 -8.98 -33.74
N VAL A 13 24.43 -9.79 -34.07
CA VAL A 13 24.60 -10.96 -34.95
C VAL A 13 24.70 -10.56 -36.43
N ALA A 14 23.97 -9.51 -36.85
CA ALA A 14 24.11 -8.95 -38.20
C ALA A 14 25.51 -8.35 -38.44
N ALA A 15 26.11 -7.72 -37.43
CA ALA A 15 27.49 -7.20 -37.50
C ALA A 15 28.56 -8.29 -37.53
N ALA A 16 28.28 -9.47 -36.97
CA ALA A 16 29.19 -10.62 -37.00
C ALA A 16 29.11 -11.44 -38.31
N LEU A 17 27.99 -11.34 -39.06
CA LEU A 17 27.76 -12.08 -40.30
C LEU A 17 28.02 -11.25 -41.57
N SER A 18 28.03 -9.91 -41.48
CA SER A 18 28.56 -9.06 -42.55
C SER A 18 30.09 -9.15 -42.53
N GLY A 19 30.65 -9.97 -43.41
CA GLY A 19 32.07 -9.97 -43.71
C GLY A 19 32.52 -8.59 -44.18
N CYS A 20 32.96 -7.76 -43.24
CA CYS A 20 33.88 -6.68 -43.52
C CYS A 20 35.28 -7.27 -43.40
N SER A 21 35.93 -7.44 -44.55
CA SER A 21 37.38 -7.30 -44.66
C SER A 21 37.75 -5.91 -44.12
N GLY A 22 37.88 -5.81 -42.79
CA GLY A 22 38.51 -4.67 -42.14
C GLY A 22 39.99 -4.65 -42.52
N PRO A 23 40.60 -3.46 -42.59
CA PRO A 23 42.00 -3.33 -43.01
C PRO A 23 42.89 -4.24 -42.16
N ASP A 24 44.03 -4.65 -42.72
CA ASP A 24 45.19 -5.21 -42.01
C ASP A 24 45.63 -4.23 -40.91
N ASN A 25 44.83 -4.09 -39.85
CA ASN A 25 45.21 -3.51 -38.60
C ASN A 25 46.02 -4.60 -37.93
N LYS A 26 47.27 -4.74 -38.39
CA LYS A 26 48.38 -4.99 -37.50
C LYS A 26 48.33 -3.86 -36.48
N VAL A 27 47.44 -3.98 -35.47
CA VAL A 27 47.55 -3.23 -34.23
C VAL A 27 48.99 -3.49 -33.84
N THR A 28 49.80 -2.45 -33.97
CA THR A 28 51.23 -2.53 -33.77
C THR A 28 51.42 -2.86 -32.31
N LEU A 29 51.50 -4.17 -32.01
CA LEU A 29 51.78 -4.75 -30.70
C LEU A 29 53.04 -4.13 -30.07
N ASN A 30 53.87 -3.47 -30.88
CA ASN A 30 55.00 -2.66 -30.48
C ASN A 30 54.64 -1.48 -29.54
N ALA A 31 53.41 -0.97 -29.54
CA ALA A 31 53.00 0.13 -28.65
C ALA A 31 52.63 -0.32 -27.22
N LEU A 32 52.56 -1.62 -26.95
CA LEU A 32 52.24 -2.20 -25.64
C LEU A 32 53.40 -3.05 -25.07
N ALA A 33 54.56 -3.01 -25.71
CA ALA A 33 55.77 -3.72 -25.30
C ALA A 33 56.26 -3.17 -23.95
N GLY A 34 55.84 -3.81 -22.85
CA GLY A 34 56.30 -3.47 -21.50
C GLY A 34 55.27 -3.64 -20.38
N SER A 35 53.98 -3.88 -20.67
CA SER A 35 52.96 -4.09 -19.63
C SER A 35 51.95 -5.18 -19.95
N CYS A 36 51.44 -5.87 -18.92
CA CYS A 36 50.42 -6.92 -19.04
C CYS A 36 49.01 -6.37 -19.32
N THR A 37 48.77 -5.05 -19.21
CA THR A 37 47.44 -4.44 -19.35
C THR A 37 46.78 -4.68 -20.71
N GLY A 38 47.58 -4.66 -21.78
CA GLY A 38 47.12 -4.97 -23.14
C GLY A 38 46.63 -6.42 -23.26
N PRO A 39 47.49 -7.41 -23.00
CA PRO A 39 47.10 -8.83 -22.94
C PRO A 39 45.92 -9.13 -22.01
N ASP A 40 45.86 -8.51 -20.82
CA ASP A 40 44.74 -8.67 -19.86
C ASP A 40 43.40 -8.19 -20.46
N SER A 41 43.42 -7.05 -21.17
CA SER A 41 42.25 -6.52 -21.87
C SER A 41 41.79 -7.46 -22.99
N LEU A 42 42.72 -8.07 -23.73
CA LEU A 42 42.40 -9.06 -24.75
C LEU A 42 41.82 -10.35 -24.13
N ALA A 43 42.35 -10.80 -22.99
CA ALA A 43 41.83 -11.97 -22.28
C ALA A 43 40.40 -11.73 -21.76
N THR A 44 40.11 -10.57 -21.20
CA THR A 44 38.76 -10.22 -20.72
C THR A 44 37.72 -10.08 -21.85
N GLN A 45 38.16 -9.79 -23.08
CA GLN A 45 37.32 -9.78 -24.28
C GLN A 45 37.13 -11.17 -24.93
N GLY A 46 37.72 -12.23 -24.36
CA GLY A 46 37.66 -13.59 -24.92
C GLY A 46 38.60 -13.82 -26.12
N LEU A 47 39.51 -12.89 -26.42
CA LEU A 47 40.49 -13.00 -27.51
C LEU A 47 41.77 -13.73 -27.05
N LEU A 48 41.59 -14.95 -26.55
CA LEU A 48 42.60 -15.67 -25.75
C LEU A 48 43.91 -15.93 -26.50
N SER A 49 43.85 -16.24 -27.79
CA SER A 49 45.06 -16.47 -28.61
C SER A 49 45.89 -15.20 -28.79
N GLN A 50 45.24 -14.03 -28.90
CA GLN A 50 45.93 -12.73 -29.00
C GLN A 50 46.50 -12.31 -27.64
N ALA A 51 45.76 -12.56 -26.56
CA ALA A 51 46.24 -12.36 -25.20
C ALA A 51 47.49 -13.21 -24.92
N GLU A 52 47.47 -14.49 -25.26
CA GLU A 52 48.61 -15.41 -25.09
C GLU A 52 49.85 -14.94 -25.88
N ALA A 53 49.67 -14.51 -27.14
CA ALA A 53 50.74 -13.94 -27.95
C ALA A 53 51.28 -12.63 -27.33
N GLY A 54 50.40 -11.79 -26.79
CA GLY A 54 50.75 -10.57 -26.08
C GLY A 54 51.58 -10.83 -24.82
N TYR A 55 51.18 -11.80 -23.99
CA TYR A 55 51.97 -12.21 -22.82
C TYR A 55 53.35 -12.77 -23.22
N LYS A 56 53.46 -13.54 -24.32
CA LYS A 56 54.74 -14.02 -24.87
C LYS A 56 55.62 -12.86 -25.35
N ALA A 57 55.02 -11.85 -25.99
CA ALA A 57 55.74 -10.66 -26.44
C ALA A 57 56.28 -9.83 -25.25
N VAL A 58 55.47 -9.63 -24.20
CA VAL A 58 55.91 -8.96 -22.96
C VAL A 58 57.10 -9.68 -22.33
N LEU A 59 57.09 -11.01 -22.34
CA LEU A 59 58.20 -11.83 -21.84
C LEU A 59 59.47 -11.68 -22.71
N ALA A 60 59.32 -11.55 -24.03
CA ALA A 60 60.43 -11.43 -24.97
C ALA A 60 61.11 -10.05 -24.98
N THR A 61 60.40 -8.97 -24.63
CA THR A 61 60.92 -7.59 -24.69
C THR A 61 61.71 -7.14 -23.47
N LYS A 62 62.03 -8.03 -22.52
CA LYS A 62 62.64 -7.64 -21.25
C LYS A 62 64.13 -7.31 -21.39
N PRO A 63 64.58 -6.06 -21.11
CA PRO A 63 65.98 -5.80 -20.82
C PRO A 63 66.34 -6.27 -19.40
N PRO A 64 67.61 -6.62 -19.12
CA PRO A 64 68.05 -7.01 -17.79
C PRO A 64 68.01 -5.78 -16.86
N THR A 65 66.91 -5.59 -16.14
CA THR A 65 66.77 -4.54 -15.12
C THR A 65 66.80 -5.15 -13.72
N ASP A 66 67.34 -4.39 -12.75
CA ASP A 66 67.62 -4.74 -11.34
C ASP A 66 66.40 -5.15 -10.46
N ARG A 67 65.20 -5.32 -11.05
CA ARG A 67 64.03 -5.91 -10.38
C ARG A 67 63.68 -7.25 -11.04
N PRO A 68 64.16 -8.39 -10.52
CA PRO A 68 64.12 -9.65 -11.25
C PRO A 68 62.71 -10.23 -11.51
N ASN A 69 61.67 -9.90 -10.72
CA ASN A 69 60.46 -10.75 -10.64
C ASN A 69 59.13 -10.15 -11.13
N GLU A 70 58.96 -8.83 -11.23
CA GLU A 70 57.63 -8.20 -11.40
C GLU A 70 56.90 -8.51 -12.74
N PRO A 71 57.57 -8.49 -13.91
CA PRO A 71 56.90 -8.82 -15.18
C PRO A 71 56.58 -10.32 -15.34
N VAL A 72 57.28 -11.18 -14.59
CA VAL A 72 57.13 -12.63 -14.67
C VAL A 72 55.86 -13.07 -13.95
N GLU A 73 55.52 -12.41 -12.85
CA GLU A 73 54.31 -12.71 -12.09
C GLU A 73 53.03 -12.34 -12.84
N CYS A 74 52.98 -11.19 -13.51
CA CYS A 74 51.79 -10.80 -14.28
C CYS A 74 51.58 -11.69 -15.52
N VAL A 75 52.67 -12.05 -16.22
CA VAL A 75 52.61 -13.00 -17.35
C VAL A 75 52.14 -14.37 -16.88
N ALA A 76 52.68 -14.88 -15.76
CA ALA A 76 52.26 -16.17 -15.20
C ALA A 76 50.81 -16.17 -14.68
N ALA A 77 50.34 -15.06 -14.11
CA ALA A 77 48.95 -14.90 -13.71
C ALA A 77 48.01 -14.84 -14.94
N GLY A 78 48.37 -14.05 -15.95
CA GLY A 78 47.61 -13.92 -17.19
C GLY A 78 47.52 -15.23 -17.98
N GLN A 79 48.61 -16.00 -18.06
CA GLN A 79 48.60 -17.33 -18.68
C GLN A 79 47.71 -18.33 -17.93
N ARG A 80 47.69 -18.28 -16.59
CA ARG A 80 46.75 -19.10 -15.78
C ARG A 80 45.29 -18.72 -16.04
N GLN A 81 44.99 -17.42 -16.14
CA GLN A 81 43.66 -16.93 -16.47
C GLN A 81 43.21 -17.40 -17.86
N VAL A 82 44.07 -17.28 -18.89
CA VAL A 82 43.78 -17.78 -20.24
C VAL A 82 43.50 -19.28 -20.23
N ALA A 83 44.31 -20.07 -19.51
CA ALA A 83 44.10 -21.51 -19.39
C ALA A 83 42.76 -21.85 -18.72
N GLN A 84 42.40 -21.14 -17.65
CA GLN A 84 41.10 -21.31 -16.97
C GLN A 84 39.92 -20.99 -17.90
N GLN A 85 39.97 -19.87 -18.63
CA GLN A 85 38.89 -19.49 -19.54
C GLN A 85 38.72 -20.49 -20.70
N ARG A 86 39.82 -21.05 -21.23
CA ARG A 86 39.75 -22.15 -22.21
C ARG A 86 39.10 -23.40 -21.62
N ALA A 87 39.40 -23.76 -20.37
CA ALA A 87 38.77 -24.90 -19.71
C ALA A 87 37.26 -24.69 -19.47
N GLU A 88 36.84 -23.48 -19.08
CA GLU A 88 35.43 -23.12 -18.97
C GLU A 88 34.72 -23.16 -20.32
N ALA A 89 35.36 -22.67 -21.39
CA ALA A 89 34.83 -22.74 -22.75
C ALA A 89 34.66 -24.19 -23.22
N ALA A 90 35.65 -25.06 -22.99
CA ALA A 90 35.57 -26.49 -23.34
C ALA A 90 34.43 -27.19 -22.58
N TRP A 91 34.27 -26.94 -21.28
CA TRP A 91 33.16 -27.48 -20.51
C TRP A 91 31.79 -27.01 -21.05
N ALA A 92 31.68 -25.77 -21.50
CA ALA A 92 30.46 -25.26 -22.13
C ALA A 92 30.20 -25.93 -23.49
N VAL A 93 31.24 -26.24 -24.28
CA VAL A 93 31.12 -27.05 -25.52
C VAL A 93 30.56 -28.44 -25.20
N ASP A 94 31.10 -29.14 -24.19
CA ASP A 94 30.61 -30.47 -23.78
C ASP A 94 29.12 -30.43 -23.39
N ARG A 95 28.69 -29.38 -22.69
CA ARG A 95 27.27 -29.18 -22.34
C ARG A 95 26.41 -28.92 -23.58
N GLY A 96 26.93 -28.13 -24.53
CA GLY A 96 26.32 -27.89 -25.83
C GLY A 96 26.12 -29.18 -26.61
N ASP A 97 27.16 -30.02 -26.69
CA ASP A 97 27.13 -31.31 -27.38
C ASP A 97 26.13 -32.29 -26.74
N ASN A 98 26.08 -32.34 -25.40
CA ASN A 98 25.09 -33.16 -24.69
C ASN A 98 23.65 -32.69 -24.94
N ALA A 99 23.41 -31.37 -24.96
CA ALA A 99 22.10 -30.81 -25.28
C ALA A 99 21.72 -31.09 -26.75
N LEU A 100 22.69 -30.99 -27.66
CA LEU A 100 22.52 -31.30 -29.07
C LEU A 100 22.15 -32.77 -29.28
N ALA A 101 22.83 -33.69 -28.60
CA ALA A 101 22.54 -35.13 -28.63
C ALA A 101 21.15 -35.46 -28.04
N ALA A 102 20.67 -34.68 -27.07
CA ALA A 102 19.33 -34.80 -26.51
C ALA A 102 18.22 -34.19 -27.40
N GLY A 103 18.58 -33.56 -28.52
CA GLY A 103 17.64 -32.87 -29.41
C GLY A 103 17.15 -31.52 -28.88
N ASP A 104 17.80 -30.95 -27.86
CA ASP A 104 17.49 -29.64 -27.31
C ASP A 104 18.36 -28.55 -27.96
N TYR A 105 17.99 -28.20 -29.19
CA TYR A 105 18.76 -27.26 -30.01
C TYR A 105 18.83 -25.85 -29.41
N GLN A 106 17.85 -25.44 -28.59
CA GLN A 106 17.85 -24.14 -27.93
C GLN A 106 18.89 -24.09 -26.81
N HIS A 107 18.90 -25.08 -25.91
CA HIS A 107 19.92 -25.14 -24.87
C HIS A 107 21.32 -25.36 -25.46
N ALA A 108 21.44 -26.17 -26.53
CA ALA A 108 22.72 -26.32 -27.24
C ALA A 108 23.24 -24.95 -27.75
N HIS A 109 22.36 -24.14 -28.35
CA HIS A 109 22.70 -22.79 -28.81
C HIS A 109 23.18 -21.88 -27.66
N GLU A 110 22.51 -21.89 -26.51
CA GLU A 110 22.91 -21.10 -25.34
C GLU A 110 24.30 -21.50 -24.81
N TRP A 111 24.59 -22.81 -24.75
CA TRP A 111 25.88 -23.32 -24.29
C TRP A 111 27.03 -23.00 -25.23
N TYR A 112 26.85 -23.14 -26.55
CA TYR A 112 27.88 -22.75 -27.52
C TYR A 112 28.09 -21.22 -27.53
N ALA A 113 27.04 -20.42 -27.35
CA ALA A 113 27.17 -18.97 -27.21
C ALA A 113 27.96 -18.59 -25.94
N LEU A 114 27.73 -19.29 -24.82
CA LEU A 114 28.51 -19.12 -23.60
C LEU A 114 29.99 -19.48 -23.84
N ALA A 115 30.27 -20.60 -24.51
CA ALA A 115 31.64 -20.99 -24.85
C ALA A 115 32.36 -19.89 -25.67
N LEU A 116 31.68 -19.31 -26.67
CA LEU A 116 32.22 -18.21 -27.48
C LEU A 116 32.40 -16.90 -26.71
N SER A 117 31.61 -16.66 -25.66
CA SER A 117 31.82 -15.50 -24.78
C SER A 117 33.08 -15.63 -23.91
N LYS A 118 33.56 -16.87 -23.70
CA LYS A 118 34.75 -17.19 -22.91
C LYS A 118 36.01 -17.29 -23.78
N ASP A 119 35.88 -17.90 -24.95
CA ASP A 119 36.92 -17.98 -25.97
C ASP A 119 36.29 -17.74 -27.35
N ALA A 120 36.37 -16.49 -27.82
CA ALA A 120 35.79 -16.06 -29.08
C ALA A 120 36.42 -16.79 -30.29
N GLY A 121 37.62 -17.35 -30.11
CA GLY A 121 38.33 -18.14 -31.12
C GLY A 121 38.05 -19.63 -31.07
N ASN A 122 37.14 -20.11 -30.21
CA ASN A 122 36.88 -21.54 -30.04
C ASN A 122 36.14 -22.13 -31.27
N THR A 123 36.87 -22.90 -32.08
CA THR A 123 36.35 -23.47 -33.33
C THR A 123 35.27 -24.52 -33.12
N ASP A 124 35.31 -25.26 -32.00
CA ASP A 124 34.36 -26.33 -31.69
C ASP A 124 33.00 -25.73 -31.32
N ALA A 125 32.99 -24.64 -30.55
CA ALA A 125 31.79 -23.88 -30.25
C ALA A 125 31.15 -23.26 -31.50
N VAL A 126 31.97 -22.74 -32.44
CA VAL A 126 31.45 -22.24 -33.74
C VAL A 126 30.85 -23.36 -34.57
N ALA A 127 31.51 -24.52 -34.65
CA ALA A 127 31.02 -25.68 -35.39
C ALA A 127 29.71 -26.22 -34.78
N GLY A 128 29.68 -26.39 -33.46
CA GLY A 128 28.51 -26.80 -32.69
C GLY A 128 27.33 -25.84 -32.86
N LEU A 129 27.58 -24.53 -32.80
CA LEU A 129 26.53 -23.52 -33.02
C LEU A 129 25.96 -23.58 -34.44
N ARG A 130 26.82 -23.71 -35.46
CA ARG A 130 26.36 -23.89 -36.85
C ARG A 130 25.54 -25.16 -37.02
N HIS A 131 25.95 -26.27 -36.39
CA HIS A 131 25.23 -27.53 -36.42
C HIS A 131 23.86 -27.41 -35.73
N ALA A 132 23.81 -26.79 -34.54
CA ALA A 132 22.57 -26.53 -33.81
C ALA A 132 21.61 -25.64 -34.62
N VAL A 133 22.11 -24.60 -35.28
CA VAL A 133 21.29 -23.72 -36.14
C VAL A 133 20.79 -24.46 -37.39
N ALA A 134 21.63 -25.29 -38.02
CA ALA A 134 21.22 -26.08 -39.19
C ALA A 134 20.15 -27.13 -38.85
N LEU A 135 20.20 -27.69 -37.64
CA LEU A 135 19.18 -28.63 -37.12
C LEU A 135 17.94 -27.92 -36.57
N SER A 136 18.05 -26.62 -36.24
CA SER A 136 16.91 -25.83 -35.78
C SER A 136 15.97 -25.54 -36.96
N PRO A 137 14.70 -25.98 -36.92
CA PRO A 137 13.76 -25.70 -37.99
C PRO A 137 13.57 -24.18 -38.10
N GLY A 138 13.92 -23.63 -39.27
CA GLY A 138 13.99 -22.20 -39.49
C GLY A 138 12.70 -21.44 -39.15
N PRO A 139 12.81 -20.13 -38.82
CA PRO A 139 11.69 -19.28 -38.42
C PRO A 139 10.71 -19.12 -39.59
N GLY A 140 9.70 -19.98 -39.65
CA GLY A 140 8.71 -20.00 -40.73
C GLY A 140 8.11 -21.38 -41.00
N LYS A 141 8.77 -22.45 -40.56
CA LYS A 141 8.16 -23.76 -40.43
C LYS A 141 7.94 -23.99 -38.95
N ALA A 142 6.71 -23.78 -38.48
CA ALA A 142 6.36 -24.08 -37.10
C ALA A 142 6.89 -25.48 -36.78
N PRO A 143 7.70 -25.64 -35.71
CA PRO A 143 8.14 -26.96 -35.34
C PRO A 143 6.87 -27.80 -35.19
N TYR A 144 6.87 -28.98 -35.79
CA TYR A 144 6.12 -30.07 -35.22
C TYR A 144 6.67 -30.19 -33.80
N GLN A 145 6.10 -29.42 -32.86
CA GLN A 145 5.99 -29.87 -31.50
C GLN A 145 5.51 -31.30 -31.69
N ARG A 146 6.29 -32.29 -31.27
CA ARG A 146 5.64 -33.45 -30.69
C ARG A 146 4.82 -32.85 -29.56
N VAL A 147 3.59 -32.46 -29.90
CA VAL A 147 2.51 -32.31 -28.96
C VAL A 147 2.48 -33.71 -28.39
N VAL A 148 3.20 -33.90 -27.27
CA VAL A 148 2.90 -34.98 -26.35
C VAL A 148 1.41 -34.77 -26.14
N PRO A 149 0.55 -35.65 -26.71
CA PRO A 149 -0.86 -35.37 -26.75
C PRO A 149 -1.30 -35.07 -25.33
N TRP A 150 -2.17 -34.08 -25.14
CA TRP A 150 -2.57 -33.64 -23.79
C TRP A 150 -2.95 -34.82 -22.89
N SER A 151 -3.47 -35.91 -23.47
CA SER A 151 -3.69 -37.20 -22.81
C SER A 151 -2.45 -37.79 -22.13
N ALA A 152 -1.29 -37.82 -22.78
CA ALA A 152 -0.05 -38.37 -22.20
C ALA A 152 0.52 -37.47 -21.07
N ARG A 153 0.32 -36.15 -21.13
CA ARG A 153 0.64 -35.26 -19.99
C ARG A 153 -0.38 -35.40 -18.86
N ALA A 154 -1.66 -35.59 -19.20
CA ALA A 154 -2.71 -35.83 -18.22
C ALA A 154 -2.47 -37.16 -17.49
N GLU A 155 -2.06 -38.22 -18.17
CA GLU A 155 -1.73 -39.51 -17.55
C GLU A 155 -0.55 -39.41 -16.58
N ILE A 156 0.53 -38.70 -16.96
CA ILE A 156 1.68 -38.48 -16.06
C ILE A 156 1.27 -37.62 -14.85
N TRP A 157 0.43 -36.61 -15.06
CA TRP A 157 -0.09 -35.76 -13.99
C TRP A 157 -1.03 -36.51 -13.06
N ASP A 158 -1.94 -37.32 -13.61
CA ASP A 158 -2.91 -38.12 -12.86
C ASP A 158 -2.21 -39.22 -12.07
N ALA A 159 -1.20 -39.88 -12.64
CA ALA A 159 -0.38 -40.87 -11.93
C ALA A 159 0.38 -40.22 -10.76
N ARG A 160 1.00 -39.05 -10.96
CA ARG A 160 1.72 -38.32 -9.90
C ARG A 160 0.76 -37.76 -8.84
N ARG A 161 -0.40 -37.22 -9.25
CA ARG A 161 -1.45 -36.76 -8.34
C ARG A 161 -1.95 -37.91 -7.49
N ASN A 162 -2.31 -39.04 -8.10
CA ASN A 162 -2.86 -40.18 -7.38
C ASN A 162 -1.82 -40.85 -6.45
N ALA A 163 -0.52 -40.71 -6.73
CA ALA A 163 0.54 -41.21 -5.86
C ALA A 163 0.77 -40.36 -4.60
N TRP A 164 0.64 -39.03 -4.68
CA TRP A 164 0.92 -38.14 -3.53
C TRP A 164 -0.32 -37.59 -2.82
N LEU A 165 -1.43 -37.39 -3.54
CA LEU A 165 -2.64 -36.80 -2.98
C LEU A 165 -3.23 -37.61 -1.81
N PRO A 166 -3.33 -38.95 -1.86
CA PRO A 166 -3.88 -39.73 -0.75
C PRO A 166 -3.11 -39.58 0.56
N SER A 167 -1.80 -39.37 0.48
CA SER A 167 -0.94 -39.16 1.66
C SER A 167 -1.03 -37.74 2.21
N LEU A 168 -1.41 -36.76 1.39
CA LEU A 168 -1.54 -35.34 1.78
C LEU A 168 -2.95 -34.96 2.21
N VAL A 169 -3.99 -35.64 1.72
CA VAL A 169 -5.39 -35.31 2.04
C VAL A 169 -5.67 -35.41 3.55
N PRO A 170 -5.32 -36.49 4.28
CA PRO A 170 -5.60 -36.58 5.71
C PRO A 170 -4.97 -35.45 6.55
N PRO A 171 -3.65 -35.15 6.46
CA PRO A 171 -3.07 -34.07 7.25
C PRO A 171 -3.57 -32.68 6.82
N ALA A 172 -3.86 -32.47 5.53
CA ALA A 172 -4.45 -31.23 5.06
C ALA A 172 -5.87 -31.01 5.63
N LEU A 173 -6.67 -32.08 5.73
CA LEU A 173 -8.00 -32.03 6.32
C LEU A 173 -7.92 -31.76 7.83
N VAL A 174 -7.03 -32.45 8.55
CA VAL A 174 -6.78 -32.18 9.98
C VAL A 174 -6.33 -30.75 10.20
N PHE A 175 -5.38 -30.25 9.39
CA PHE A 175 -4.94 -28.85 9.43
C PHE A 175 -6.10 -27.89 9.20
N ALA A 176 -6.93 -28.12 8.18
CA ALA A 176 -8.07 -27.26 7.87
C ALA A 176 -9.09 -27.24 9.01
N VAL A 177 -9.38 -28.38 9.63
CA VAL A 177 -10.29 -28.49 10.77
C VAL A 177 -9.71 -27.77 12.00
N VAL A 178 -8.45 -28.01 12.36
CA VAL A 178 -7.80 -27.34 13.50
C VAL A 178 -7.76 -25.84 13.27
N PHE A 179 -7.37 -25.39 12.07
CA PHE A 179 -7.36 -23.97 11.72
C PHE A 179 -8.76 -23.35 11.84
N LEU A 180 -9.79 -24.02 11.34
CA LEU A 180 -11.18 -23.57 11.47
C LEU A 180 -11.60 -23.44 12.93
N VAL A 181 -11.29 -24.44 13.77
CA VAL A 181 -11.57 -24.43 15.21
C VAL A 181 -10.87 -23.25 15.89
N LEU A 182 -9.59 -23.01 15.57
CA LEU A 182 -8.84 -21.87 16.13
C LEU A 182 -9.44 -20.53 15.70
N VAL A 183 -9.87 -20.39 14.45
CA VAL A 183 -10.55 -19.17 13.97
C VAL A 183 -11.88 -18.96 14.70
N VAL A 184 -12.69 -20.00 14.88
CA VAL A 184 -13.94 -19.93 15.62
C VAL A 184 -13.67 -19.56 17.09
N LEU A 185 -12.71 -20.23 17.74
CA LEU A 185 -12.32 -19.96 19.11
C LEU A 185 -11.83 -18.52 19.29
N ALA A 186 -10.89 -18.08 18.45
CA ALA A 186 -10.38 -16.70 18.44
C ALA A 186 -11.54 -15.69 18.32
N ARG A 187 -12.51 -15.96 17.44
CA ARG A 187 -13.69 -15.09 17.30
C ARG A 187 -14.61 -15.11 18.51
N THR A 188 -14.84 -16.27 19.15
CA THR A 188 -15.60 -16.30 20.41
C THR A 188 -14.89 -15.55 21.53
N ILE A 189 -13.55 -15.63 21.59
CA ILE A 189 -12.72 -14.90 22.56
C ILE A 189 -12.83 -13.38 22.34
N THR A 190 -13.03 -12.89 21.11
CA THR A 190 -13.21 -11.44 20.87
C THR A 190 -14.37 -10.82 21.65
N ARG A 191 -15.40 -11.61 21.99
CA ARG A 191 -16.51 -11.18 22.86
C ARG A 191 -16.07 -10.99 24.32
N TRP A 192 -14.86 -11.32 24.70
CA TRP A 192 -14.33 -11.09 26.05
C TRP A 192 -13.21 -10.05 26.05
N VAL A 193 -12.79 -9.58 24.88
CA VAL A 193 -11.76 -8.55 24.74
C VAL A 193 -12.35 -7.19 25.14
N PRO A 194 -11.77 -6.48 26.12
CA PRO A 194 -12.23 -5.16 26.54
C PRO A 194 -12.32 -4.17 25.36
N THR A 195 -13.41 -3.40 25.32
CA THR A 195 -13.72 -2.43 24.25
C THR A 195 -12.99 -1.09 24.41
N GLY A 196 -12.18 -0.92 25.46
CA GLY A 196 -11.49 0.33 25.78
C GLY A 196 -10.50 0.80 24.70
N PRO A 197 -10.09 2.07 24.76
CA PRO A 197 -9.05 2.61 23.88
C PRO A 197 -7.77 1.82 24.12
N ARG A 198 -7.24 1.19 23.07
CA ARG A 198 -5.95 0.51 23.12
C ARG A 198 -4.92 1.37 22.39
N PRO A 199 -3.70 1.53 22.93
CA PRO A 199 -2.62 2.09 22.13
C PRO A 199 -2.46 1.26 20.86
N LYS A 200 -2.09 1.91 19.75
CA LYS A 200 -1.80 1.22 18.48
C LYS A 200 -0.90 0.02 18.82
N PRO A 201 -1.33 -1.24 18.59
CA PRO A 201 -0.42 -2.35 18.78
C PRO A 201 0.79 -2.10 17.87
N PRO A 202 2.01 -2.48 18.28
CA PRO A 202 3.13 -2.55 17.35
C PRO A 202 2.65 -3.29 16.11
N GLU A 203 2.95 -2.79 14.91
CA GLU A 203 2.44 -3.34 13.64
C GLU A 203 2.53 -4.87 13.68
N VAL A 204 1.37 -5.50 13.89
CA VAL A 204 1.27 -6.94 14.06
C VAL A 204 1.48 -7.55 12.69
N GLY A 205 2.74 -7.90 12.45
CA GLY A 205 3.26 -8.32 11.17
C GLY A 205 2.86 -9.75 10.84
N LEU A 206 3.37 -10.24 9.71
CA LEU A 206 3.29 -11.62 9.24
C LEU A 206 3.53 -12.69 10.33
N GLN A 207 4.21 -12.31 11.42
CA GLN A 207 4.57 -13.12 12.58
C GLN A 207 3.36 -13.79 13.29
N ASP A 208 2.18 -13.16 13.37
CA ASP A 208 1.05 -13.76 14.09
C ASP A 208 0.40 -14.91 13.32
N VAL A 209 0.32 -14.75 12.00
CA VAL A 209 -0.15 -15.81 11.09
C VAL A 209 0.81 -16.99 11.13
N VAL A 210 2.12 -16.73 11.28
CA VAL A 210 3.13 -17.78 11.44
C VAL A 210 2.90 -18.61 12.69
N PHE A 211 2.52 -18.03 13.84
CA PHE A 211 2.25 -18.81 15.06
C PHE A 211 1.04 -19.73 14.92
N VAL A 212 -0.06 -19.25 14.31
CA VAL A 212 -1.26 -20.08 14.08
C VAL A 212 -0.97 -21.21 13.10
N VAL A 213 -0.27 -20.90 12.01
CA VAL A 213 0.13 -21.91 11.00
C VAL A 213 1.11 -22.92 11.58
N ALA A 214 2.08 -22.48 12.39
CA ALA A 214 3.03 -23.36 13.07
C ALA A 214 2.31 -24.28 14.07
N ALA A 215 1.34 -23.77 14.83
CA ALA A 215 0.56 -24.58 15.78
C ALA A 215 -0.26 -25.66 15.04
N ALA A 216 -0.95 -25.27 13.96
CA ALA A 216 -1.73 -26.20 13.15
C ALA A 216 -0.85 -27.24 12.43
N ALA A 217 0.35 -26.85 11.97
CA ALA A 217 1.34 -27.77 11.40
C ALA A 217 1.87 -28.77 12.44
N LEU A 218 2.13 -28.33 13.68
CA LEU A 218 2.56 -29.22 14.77
C LEU A 218 1.46 -30.23 15.16
N CYS A 219 0.19 -29.81 15.22
CA CYS A 219 -0.95 -30.70 15.44
C CYS A 219 -1.10 -31.75 14.32
N ALA A 220 -0.95 -31.32 13.06
CA ALA A 220 -0.99 -32.25 11.92
C ALA A 220 0.17 -33.25 11.97
N ALA A 221 1.38 -32.81 12.29
CA ALA A 221 2.55 -33.69 12.45
C ALA A 221 2.37 -34.71 13.59
N ALA A 222 1.77 -34.29 14.71
CA ALA A 222 1.51 -35.17 15.86
C ALA A 222 0.57 -36.34 15.50
N SER A 223 -0.38 -36.13 14.58
CA SER A 223 -1.34 -37.16 14.16
C SER A 223 -0.75 -38.34 13.40
N VAL A 224 0.50 -38.22 12.92
CA VAL A 224 1.20 -39.24 12.13
C VAL A 224 2.24 -40.01 12.97
N LEU A 225 2.47 -39.60 14.24
CA LEU A 225 3.59 -40.06 15.06
C LEU A 225 3.13 -40.96 16.23
N HIS A 226 4.03 -41.80 16.74
CA HIS A 226 3.76 -42.70 17.88
C HIS A 226 3.32 -41.93 19.14
N LEU A 227 2.48 -42.59 19.97
CA LEU A 227 1.75 -42.00 21.11
C LEU A 227 2.61 -41.11 22.05
N GLY A 228 3.85 -41.50 22.34
CA GLY A 228 4.76 -40.74 23.20
C GLY A 228 5.23 -39.41 22.59
N PHE A 229 5.49 -39.39 21.28
CA PHE A 229 5.89 -38.18 20.57
C PHE A 229 4.69 -37.24 20.33
N ALA A 230 3.49 -37.83 20.14
CA ALA A 230 2.26 -37.07 19.99
C ALA A 230 1.93 -36.20 21.22
N LEU A 231 2.16 -36.71 22.44
CA LEU A 231 1.92 -35.93 23.68
C LEU A 231 2.86 -34.72 23.81
N VAL A 232 4.14 -34.86 23.46
CA VAL A 232 5.11 -33.76 23.48
C VAL A 232 4.72 -32.69 22.44
N MET A 233 4.33 -33.10 21.24
CA MET A 233 3.88 -32.17 20.21
C MET A 233 2.57 -31.47 20.60
N LEU A 234 1.64 -32.16 21.26
CA LEU A 234 0.40 -31.56 21.76
C LEU A 234 0.66 -30.55 22.89
N ALA A 235 1.60 -30.85 23.78
CA ALA A 235 2.03 -29.95 24.86
C ALA A 235 2.70 -28.67 24.33
N LEU A 236 3.43 -28.75 23.21
CA LEU A 236 4.02 -27.60 22.52
C LEU A 236 3.00 -26.83 21.65
N ALA A 237 2.08 -27.54 21.01
CA ALA A 237 1.06 -26.94 20.17
C ALA A 237 0.01 -26.15 20.96
N ALA A 238 -0.36 -26.61 22.16
CA ALA A 238 -1.34 -25.95 23.01
C ALA A 238 -1.01 -24.47 23.35
N PRO A 239 0.17 -24.12 23.88
CA PRO A 239 0.52 -22.73 24.16
C PRO A 239 0.67 -21.90 22.87
N LEU A 240 1.18 -22.50 21.78
CA LEU A 240 1.31 -21.82 20.50
C LEU A 240 -0.06 -21.49 19.89
N ALA A 241 -1.01 -22.42 20.00
CA ALA A 241 -2.40 -22.24 19.59
C ALA A 241 -3.14 -21.23 20.47
N ALA A 242 -2.91 -21.24 21.79
CA ALA A 242 -3.47 -20.27 22.71
C ALA A 242 -2.96 -18.85 22.42
N PHE A 243 -1.64 -18.71 22.21
CA PHE A 243 -1.02 -17.44 21.85
C PHE A 243 -1.50 -16.96 20.48
N GLY A 244 -1.40 -17.80 19.44
CA GLY A 244 -1.88 -17.48 18.10
C GLY A 244 -3.38 -17.17 18.07
N GLY A 245 -4.19 -17.88 18.84
CA GLY A 245 -5.62 -17.63 19.00
C GLY A 245 -5.92 -16.30 19.69
N TYR A 246 -5.18 -15.95 20.74
CA TYR A 246 -5.28 -14.66 21.42
C TYR A 246 -4.92 -13.50 20.48
N TRP A 247 -3.81 -13.61 19.75
CA TRP A 247 -3.40 -12.57 18.79
C TRP A 247 -4.36 -12.46 17.61
N LEU A 248 -4.83 -13.58 17.08
CA LEU A 248 -5.85 -13.58 16.03
C LEU A 248 -7.17 -12.96 16.52
N ALA A 249 -7.55 -13.23 17.77
CA ALA A 249 -8.70 -12.62 18.42
C ALA A 249 -8.50 -11.10 18.56
N ASP A 250 -7.35 -10.66 19.08
CA ASP A 250 -7.03 -9.24 19.21
C ASP A 250 -7.04 -8.53 17.85
N TRP A 251 -6.42 -9.15 16.84
CA TRP A 251 -6.42 -8.66 15.48
C TRP A 251 -7.83 -8.53 14.89
N PHE A 252 -8.70 -9.53 15.09
CA PHE A 252 -10.11 -9.42 14.69
C PHE A 252 -10.85 -8.34 15.47
N ALA A 253 -10.58 -8.18 16.76
CA ALA A 253 -11.21 -7.19 17.64
C ALA A 253 -10.78 -5.74 17.34
N LEU A 254 -9.61 -5.57 16.71
CA LEU A 254 -9.05 -4.28 16.34
C LEU A 254 -9.38 -3.86 14.89
N ARG A 255 -9.80 -4.79 14.02
CA ARG A 255 -10.11 -4.46 12.63
C ARG A 255 -11.20 -3.39 12.52
N MET A 256 -10.98 -2.40 11.67
CA MET A 256 -11.98 -1.36 11.39
C MET A 256 -12.94 -1.85 10.29
N ARG A 257 -13.75 -2.84 10.63
CA ARG A 257 -14.83 -3.36 9.77
C ARG A 257 -16.15 -3.11 10.43
N MET A 258 -17.06 -2.48 9.70
CA MET A 258 -18.34 -2.08 10.23
C MET A 258 -19.46 -2.54 9.33
N ARG A 259 -20.48 -3.10 9.98
CA ARG A 259 -21.79 -3.39 9.38
C ARG A 259 -22.77 -2.29 9.77
N VAL A 260 -23.56 -1.86 8.80
CA VAL A 260 -24.57 -0.82 8.98
C VAL A 260 -25.92 -1.37 8.58
N GLU A 261 -26.91 -1.17 9.44
CA GLU A 261 -28.31 -1.46 9.16
C GLU A 261 -29.16 -0.24 9.51
N VAL A 262 -29.95 0.24 8.55
CA VAL A 262 -30.92 1.30 8.76
C VAL A 262 -32.32 0.72 8.61
N PHE A 263 -33.20 1.00 9.56
CA PHE A 263 -34.60 0.59 9.57
C PHE A 263 -35.50 1.83 9.48
N ASP A 264 -36.57 1.73 8.70
CA ASP A 264 -37.62 2.75 8.61
C ASP A 264 -38.54 2.74 9.84
N ALA A 265 -39.54 3.63 9.86
CA ALA A 265 -40.51 3.76 10.95
C ALA A 265 -41.38 2.51 11.14
N GLU A 266 -41.57 1.73 10.08
CA GLU A 266 -42.29 0.47 10.08
C GLU A 266 -41.41 -0.71 10.54
N GLY A 267 -40.12 -0.48 10.79
CA GLY A 267 -39.14 -1.49 11.19
C GLY A 267 -38.65 -2.37 10.04
N ALA A 268 -38.96 -2.02 8.79
CA ALA A 268 -38.41 -2.67 7.62
C ALA A 268 -37.02 -2.11 7.26
N ALA A 269 -36.23 -2.90 6.54
CA ALA A 269 -34.87 -2.49 6.17
C ALA A 269 -34.91 -1.38 5.10
N ASP A 270 -34.34 -0.22 5.42
CA ASP A 270 -34.26 0.94 4.53
C ASP A 270 -32.95 0.91 3.73
N GLY A 271 -33.02 0.34 2.53
CA GLY A 271 -31.89 0.29 1.59
C GLY A 271 -31.36 1.68 1.21
N PRO A 272 -32.21 2.62 0.75
CA PRO A 272 -31.81 4.01 0.48
C PRO A 272 -31.20 4.74 1.69
N GLY A 273 -31.78 4.61 2.88
CA GLY A 273 -31.24 5.18 4.11
C GLY A 273 -29.90 4.59 4.49
N THR A 274 -29.74 3.27 4.34
CA THR A 274 -28.46 2.57 4.55
C THR A 274 -27.39 3.10 3.60
N ALA A 275 -27.70 3.23 2.31
CA ALA A 275 -26.77 3.78 1.32
C ALA A 275 -26.38 5.23 1.63
N TYR A 276 -27.35 6.06 2.02
CA TYR A 276 -27.08 7.44 2.43
C TYR A 276 -26.20 7.50 3.68
N PHE A 277 -26.50 6.70 4.71
CA PHE A 277 -25.72 6.65 5.95
C PHE A 277 -24.27 6.22 5.69
N VAL A 278 -24.07 5.14 4.91
CA VAL A 278 -22.74 4.65 4.55
C VAL A 278 -21.96 5.70 3.76
N GLY A 279 -22.60 6.31 2.75
CA GLY A 279 -21.99 7.39 1.99
C GLY A 279 -21.65 8.60 2.85
N ARG A 280 -22.53 8.93 3.81
CA ARG A 280 -22.31 10.04 4.74
C ARG A 280 -21.17 9.76 5.72
N LEU A 281 -21.12 8.57 6.30
CA LEU A 281 -20.06 8.18 7.21
C LEU A 281 -18.71 8.10 6.47
N SER A 282 -18.70 7.59 5.23
CA SER A 282 -17.53 7.64 4.35
C SER A 282 -17.09 9.08 4.09
N ALA A 283 -18.01 9.97 3.74
CA ALA A 283 -17.70 11.37 3.51
C ALA A 283 -17.18 12.09 4.77
N LEU A 284 -17.52 11.59 5.97
CA LEU A 284 -17.00 12.12 7.23
C LEU A 284 -15.73 11.39 7.73
N GLY A 285 -15.41 10.20 7.23
CA GLY A 285 -14.27 9.41 7.72
C GLY A 285 -13.12 9.29 6.73
N SER A 286 -13.35 9.57 5.46
CA SER A 286 -12.45 9.20 4.37
C SER A 286 -12.23 10.30 3.32
N ASP A 287 -13.10 11.32 3.26
CA ASP A 287 -12.93 12.39 2.29
C ASP A 287 -11.71 13.26 2.67
N PRO A 288 -10.82 13.57 1.71
CA PRO A 288 -9.73 14.48 1.97
C PRO A 288 -10.25 15.85 2.43
N PRO A 289 -9.43 16.66 3.12
CA PRO A 289 -9.82 18.00 3.55
C PRO A 289 -10.37 18.83 2.38
N ARG A 290 -11.61 19.33 2.49
CA ARG A 290 -12.28 20.16 1.47
C ARG A 290 -12.66 21.55 2.00
N GLY A 291 -12.79 22.48 1.08
CA GLY A 291 -13.19 23.86 1.34
C GLY A 291 -12.05 24.70 1.90
N LEU A 292 -11.57 25.68 1.14
CA LEU A 292 -10.43 26.50 1.52
C LEU A 292 -10.79 27.55 2.58
N GLU A 293 -11.97 28.18 2.44
CA GLU A 293 -12.50 29.13 3.42
C GLU A 293 -13.13 28.37 4.59
N ILE A 294 -14.16 27.58 4.30
CA ILE A 294 -14.97 26.88 5.30
C ILE A 294 -14.73 25.38 5.18
N PRO A 295 -14.46 24.65 6.28
CA PRO A 295 -14.36 23.20 6.26
C PRO A 295 -15.67 22.55 5.75
N LEU A 296 -15.58 21.81 4.65
CA LEU A 296 -16.70 21.06 4.07
C LEU A 296 -16.68 19.61 4.57
N GLY A 297 -17.19 19.42 5.80
CA GLY A 297 -17.16 18.16 6.51
C GLY A 297 -16.02 18.07 7.52
N THR A 298 -15.50 16.86 7.70
CA THR A 298 -14.32 16.52 8.51
C THR A 298 -13.11 16.36 7.60
N ASP A 299 -11.93 16.31 8.22
CA ASP A 299 -10.66 16.20 7.51
C ASP A 299 -10.01 14.84 7.75
N MET A 300 -10.77 13.75 7.55
CA MET A 300 -10.28 12.40 7.80
C MET A 300 -10.03 11.64 6.49
N THR A 301 -8.86 11.02 6.37
CA THR A 301 -8.49 10.20 5.20
C THR A 301 -8.42 8.70 5.50
N ASP A 302 -8.61 8.32 6.77
CA ASP A 302 -8.11 7.04 7.27
C ASP A 302 -9.20 5.99 7.47
N LEU A 303 -10.48 6.34 7.33
CA LEU A 303 -11.54 5.33 7.40
C LEU A 303 -11.49 4.48 6.10
N PRO A 304 -11.20 3.18 6.18
CA PRO A 304 -11.09 2.34 4.99
C PRO A 304 -12.48 2.03 4.44
N ILE A 305 -12.91 2.79 3.42
CA ILE A 305 -14.24 2.66 2.78
C ILE A 305 -14.51 1.22 2.29
N LYS A 306 -13.46 0.53 1.81
CA LYS A 306 -13.52 -0.86 1.33
C LYS A 306 -13.94 -1.88 2.40
N ASP A 307 -13.95 -1.49 3.67
CA ASP A 307 -14.30 -2.33 4.81
C ASP A 307 -15.72 -2.05 5.34
N LEU A 308 -16.49 -1.16 4.69
CA LEU A 308 -17.93 -0.99 4.91
C LEU A 308 -18.69 -2.00 4.06
N THR A 309 -19.16 -3.07 4.69
CA THR A 309 -19.92 -4.12 4.00
C THR A 309 -21.42 -3.89 4.20
N THR A 310 -22.15 -3.71 3.10
CA THR A 310 -23.61 -3.84 3.06
C THR A 310 -23.98 -5.30 2.86
N LEU A 311 -25.05 -5.79 3.50
CA LEU A 311 -25.48 -7.17 3.29
C LEU A 311 -26.12 -7.31 1.90
N PRO A 312 -25.78 -8.37 1.14
CA PRO A 312 -26.51 -8.71 -0.07
C PRO A 312 -27.96 -9.07 0.27
N GLY A 313 -28.91 -8.34 -0.32
CA GLY A 313 -30.36 -8.45 -0.08
C GLY A 313 -31.04 -9.69 -0.69
N GLY A 314 -30.49 -10.89 -0.48
CA GLY A 314 -31.06 -12.16 -0.98
C GLY A 314 -31.47 -13.12 0.15
N LYS A 315 -32.69 -13.68 0.09
CA LYS A 315 -33.24 -14.58 1.13
C LYS A 315 -32.32 -15.78 1.45
N TRP A 316 -31.78 -16.47 0.44
CA TRP A 316 -30.90 -17.62 0.65
C TRP A 316 -29.49 -17.24 1.12
N VAL A 317 -28.94 -16.14 0.59
CA VAL A 317 -27.65 -15.60 1.04
C VAL A 317 -27.74 -15.18 2.51
N SER A 318 -28.87 -14.58 2.93
CA SER A 318 -29.10 -14.20 4.33
C SER A 318 -29.11 -15.39 5.30
N MET A 319 -29.53 -16.59 4.86
CA MET A 319 -29.58 -17.77 5.72
C MET A 319 -28.19 -18.40 5.90
N ALA A 320 -27.40 -18.50 4.83
CA ALA A 320 -26.01 -18.95 4.88
C ALA A 320 -25.13 -17.95 5.66
N VAL A 321 -25.36 -16.65 5.46
CA VAL A 321 -24.70 -15.58 6.21
C VAL A 321 -25.11 -15.62 7.68
N LYS A 322 -26.39 -15.83 8.02
CA LYS A 322 -26.83 -15.99 9.43
C LYS A 322 -26.20 -17.21 10.11
N ALA A 323 -26.09 -18.34 9.41
CA ALA A 323 -25.42 -19.54 9.94
C ALA A 323 -23.92 -19.29 10.18
N LEU A 324 -23.26 -18.60 9.25
CA LEU A 324 -21.87 -18.20 9.38
C LEU A 324 -21.66 -17.14 10.47
N GLU A 325 -22.62 -16.23 10.66
CA GLU A 325 -22.62 -15.18 11.69
C GLU A 325 -22.86 -15.74 13.09
N LEU A 326 -23.69 -16.78 13.21
CA LEU A 326 -23.88 -17.54 14.45
C LEU A 326 -22.58 -18.19 14.90
N LEU A 327 -21.80 -18.71 13.95
CA LEU A 327 -20.49 -19.32 14.22
C LEU A 327 -19.37 -18.28 14.38
N ALA A 328 -19.50 -17.10 13.77
CA ALA A 328 -18.46 -16.10 13.75
C ALA A 328 -18.93 -14.71 13.25
N PRO A 329 -19.19 -13.72 14.13
CA PRO A 329 -19.44 -12.35 13.70
C PRO A 329 -18.22 -11.80 12.95
N SER A 330 -18.38 -11.51 11.66
CA SER A 330 -17.26 -11.13 10.78
C SER A 330 -16.85 -9.66 10.89
N THR A 331 -17.69 -8.84 11.50
CA THR A 331 -17.49 -7.39 11.63
C THR A 331 -17.50 -7.00 13.12
N PRO A 332 -16.38 -6.48 13.66
CA PRO A 332 -16.31 -6.06 15.05
C PRO A 332 -17.28 -4.92 15.34
N TRP A 333 -17.47 -3.96 14.41
CA TRP A 333 -18.41 -2.86 14.62
C TRP A 333 -19.75 -3.13 13.95
N HIS A 334 -20.84 -2.82 14.66
CA HIS A 334 -22.20 -2.87 14.14
C HIS A 334 -22.97 -1.63 14.54
N ALA A 335 -23.42 -0.85 13.56
CA ALA A 335 -24.25 0.32 13.76
C ALA A 335 -25.67 0.02 13.25
N LYS A 336 -26.64 0.04 14.16
CA LYS A 336 -28.05 -0.09 13.86
C LYS A 336 -28.72 1.26 14.07
N VAL A 337 -29.35 1.78 13.02
CA VAL A 337 -30.14 3.02 13.07
C VAL A 337 -31.59 2.67 12.81
N SER A 338 -32.49 3.01 13.72
CA SER A 338 -33.92 2.78 13.55
C SER A 338 -34.61 4.13 13.57
N ILE A 339 -35.20 4.54 12.45
CA ILE A 339 -36.05 5.72 12.40
C ILE A 339 -37.33 5.38 13.16
N VAL A 340 -37.65 6.15 14.20
CA VAL A 340 -38.85 5.90 15.03
C VAL A 340 -40.04 6.66 14.43
N ASP A 341 -39.79 7.90 14.04
CA ASP A 341 -40.74 8.80 13.40
C ASP A 341 -39.98 9.84 12.56
N LYS A 342 -40.67 10.87 12.05
CA LYS A 342 -40.06 11.91 11.20
C LYS A 342 -39.02 12.77 11.92
N ASP A 343 -39.06 12.82 13.24
CA ASP A 343 -38.24 13.70 14.07
C ASP A 343 -37.29 12.94 14.98
N THR A 344 -37.45 11.62 15.11
CA THR A 344 -36.70 10.79 16.06
C THR A 344 -36.02 9.60 15.38
N ALA A 345 -34.74 9.40 15.66
CA ALA A 345 -34.00 8.20 15.29
C ALA A 345 -33.28 7.59 16.50
N ALA A 346 -33.38 6.27 16.68
CA ALA A 346 -32.59 5.52 17.66
C ALA A 346 -31.34 4.95 16.99
N VAL A 347 -30.18 5.16 17.61
CA VAL A 347 -28.89 4.63 17.12
C VAL A 347 -28.29 3.73 18.18
N GLU A 348 -28.01 2.49 17.80
CA GLU A 348 -27.32 1.49 18.62
C GLU A 348 -25.97 1.19 17.97
N LEU A 349 -24.88 1.38 18.73
CA LEU A 349 -23.54 1.03 18.29
C LEU A 349 -23.00 -0.11 19.14
N ARG A 350 -22.54 -1.17 18.48
CA ARG A 350 -21.95 -2.34 19.13
C ARG A 350 -20.53 -2.58 18.64
N ARG A 351 -19.69 -3.14 19.53
CA ARG A 351 -18.33 -3.60 19.25
C ARG A 351 -18.15 -5.03 19.77
N ASN A 352 -17.75 -5.96 18.91
CA ASN A 352 -17.58 -7.38 19.21
C ASN A 352 -18.82 -8.00 19.87
N GLY A 353 -20.02 -7.55 19.47
CA GLY A 353 -21.30 -7.97 20.04
C GLY A 353 -21.72 -7.24 21.33
N HIS A 354 -20.83 -6.48 21.98
CA HIS A 354 -21.18 -5.66 23.14
C HIS A 354 -21.81 -4.34 22.73
N LEU A 355 -22.82 -3.90 23.45
CA LEU A 355 -23.36 -2.55 23.32
C LEU A 355 -22.28 -1.56 23.80
N VAL A 356 -21.84 -0.68 22.89
CA VAL A 356 -20.94 0.42 23.23
C VAL A 356 -21.77 1.57 23.77
N GLU A 357 -22.75 2.01 22.98
CA GLU A 357 -23.65 3.09 23.35
C GLU A 357 -24.92 3.01 22.50
N ALA A 358 -26.06 3.39 23.08
CA ALA A 358 -27.31 3.60 22.38
C ALA A 358 -27.87 4.97 22.73
N ILE A 359 -28.29 5.73 21.73
CA ILE A 359 -28.86 7.06 21.90
C ILE A 359 -30.12 7.24 21.06
N THR A 360 -30.97 8.16 21.52
CA THR A 360 -32.07 8.68 20.72
C THR A 360 -31.70 10.08 20.24
N ILE A 361 -31.81 10.31 18.93
CA ILE A 361 -31.54 11.57 18.25
C ILE A 361 -32.87 12.21 17.91
N ASP A 362 -33.14 13.35 18.53
CA ASP A 362 -34.28 14.20 18.21
C ASP A 362 -33.81 15.34 17.28
N ARG A 363 -34.53 15.53 16.17
CA ARG A 363 -34.32 16.58 15.18
C ARG A 363 -34.34 17.97 15.78
N ALA A 364 -35.21 18.23 16.77
CA ALA A 364 -35.31 19.54 17.42
C ALA A 364 -33.99 19.96 18.09
N THR A 365 -33.17 18.98 18.50
CA THR A 365 -31.83 19.22 19.07
C THR A 365 -30.79 19.55 17.99
N LEU A 366 -31.03 19.19 16.73
CA LEU A 366 -30.12 19.39 15.61
C LEU A 366 -30.37 20.73 14.91
N THR A 367 -31.63 21.04 14.57
CA THR A 367 -31.98 22.21 13.77
C THR A 367 -33.37 22.74 14.10
N THR A 368 -33.56 24.04 13.94
CA THR A 368 -34.86 24.76 14.04
C THR A 368 -35.62 24.82 12.72
N ALA A 369 -34.98 24.41 11.64
CA ALA A 369 -35.51 24.54 10.29
C ALA A 369 -36.35 23.31 9.88
N PRO A 370 -37.19 23.41 8.82
CA PRO A 370 -38.06 22.32 8.40
C PRO A 370 -37.28 21.03 8.11
N ALA A 371 -37.92 19.92 8.49
CA ALA A 371 -37.36 18.58 8.50
C ALA A 371 -36.85 18.14 7.13
N LYS A 372 -35.63 17.58 7.12
CA LYS A 372 -35.13 16.73 6.05
C LYS A 372 -34.77 15.37 6.66
N ASP A 373 -35.34 14.29 6.15
CA ASP A 373 -35.12 12.92 6.67
C ASP A 373 -33.63 12.57 6.83
N ARG A 374 -32.80 13.14 5.95
CA ARG A 374 -31.35 12.97 5.91
C ARG A 374 -30.59 13.61 7.08
N ASP A 375 -31.17 14.55 7.82
CA ASP A 375 -30.47 15.23 8.93
C ASP A 375 -30.25 14.27 10.11
N LEU A 376 -31.23 13.40 10.41
CA LEU A 376 -31.12 12.37 11.45
C LEU A 376 -30.03 11.36 11.12
N LEU A 377 -29.94 10.92 9.86
CA LEU A 377 -28.90 10.00 9.40
C LEU A 377 -27.51 10.67 9.42
N THR A 378 -27.40 11.96 9.11
CA THR A 378 -26.15 12.72 9.26
C THR A 378 -25.70 12.78 10.72
N ALA A 379 -26.63 13.01 11.64
CA ALA A 379 -26.34 13.00 13.07
C ALA A 379 -25.94 11.62 13.60
N ALA A 380 -26.62 10.56 13.13
CA ALA A 380 -26.26 9.18 13.44
C ALA A 380 -24.85 8.84 12.93
N ALA A 381 -24.49 9.28 11.71
CA ALA A 381 -23.15 9.08 11.17
C ALA A 381 -22.08 9.82 12.01
N ALA A 382 -22.34 11.06 12.42
CA ALA A 382 -21.46 11.81 13.31
C ALA A 382 -21.28 11.12 14.68
N PHE A 383 -22.35 10.56 15.23
CA PHE A 383 -22.31 9.77 16.47
C PHE A 383 -21.42 8.53 16.34
N VAL A 384 -21.60 7.75 15.28
CA VAL A 384 -20.78 6.56 15.03
C VAL A 384 -19.33 6.93 14.80
N LEU A 385 -19.06 7.97 14.00
CA LEU A 385 -17.70 8.40 13.71
C LEU A 385 -16.92 8.80 14.96
N LEU A 386 -17.53 9.54 15.89
CA LEU A 386 -16.86 9.92 17.14
C LEU A 386 -16.51 8.72 18.02
N HIS A 387 -17.37 7.70 18.03
CA HIS A 387 -17.08 6.46 18.75
C HIS A 387 -15.98 5.64 18.10
N LEU A 388 -15.96 5.60 16.76
CA LEU A 388 -14.84 5.04 16.02
C LEU A 388 -13.55 5.82 16.33
N ALA A 389 -13.60 7.14 16.38
CA ALA A 389 -12.41 7.95 16.68
C ALA A 389 -11.84 7.70 18.08
N LYS A 390 -12.70 7.56 19.11
CA LYS A 390 -12.26 7.14 20.45
C LYS A 390 -11.54 5.78 20.46
N ALA A 391 -11.93 4.87 19.57
CA ALA A 391 -11.30 3.56 19.44
C ALA A 391 -10.06 3.57 18.54
N TYR A 392 -9.97 4.53 17.62
CA TYR A 392 -8.94 4.64 16.59
C TYR A 392 -8.37 6.06 16.57
N THR A 393 -7.30 6.28 17.34
CA THR A 393 -6.68 7.60 17.54
C THR A 393 -6.24 8.30 16.26
N SER A 394 -6.04 7.57 15.15
CA SER A 394 -5.78 8.19 13.84
C SER A 394 -6.94 9.02 13.31
N LEU A 395 -8.19 8.66 13.65
CA LEU A 395 -9.38 9.41 13.23
C LEU A 395 -9.60 10.67 14.07
N GLU A 396 -9.10 10.72 15.32
CA GLU A 396 -9.27 11.89 16.20
C GLU A 396 -8.64 13.17 15.62
N VAL A 397 -7.56 12.99 14.87
CA VAL A 397 -6.80 14.09 14.28
C VAL A 397 -7.65 14.90 13.28
N GLY A 398 -8.43 14.21 12.44
CA GLY A 398 -9.31 14.84 11.44
C GLY A 398 -10.65 15.36 11.98
N LEU A 399 -10.94 15.16 13.27
CA LEU A 399 -12.11 15.73 13.96
C LEU A 399 -11.92 17.19 14.34
N ASN A 400 -10.71 17.74 14.24
CA ASN A 400 -10.43 19.14 14.56
C ASN A 400 -10.89 19.54 15.98
N GLY A 401 -10.76 18.63 16.94
CA GLY A 401 -11.15 18.83 18.33
C GLY A 401 -12.63 18.58 18.64
N ALA A 402 -13.45 18.18 17.66
CA ALA A 402 -14.82 17.74 17.92
C ALA A 402 -14.81 16.49 18.83
N SER A 403 -15.54 16.58 19.93
CA SER A 403 -15.72 15.58 20.98
C SER A 403 -17.19 15.22 21.21
N ARG A 404 -18.13 16.08 20.75
CA ARG A 404 -19.57 15.85 20.84
C ARG A 404 -20.22 15.70 19.46
N TRP A 405 -21.01 14.65 19.31
CA TRP A 405 -21.63 14.30 18.02
C TRP A 405 -22.64 15.32 17.53
N ARG A 406 -23.37 15.98 18.45
CA ARG A 406 -24.30 17.05 18.11
C ARG A 406 -23.58 18.22 17.44
N SER A 407 -22.44 18.64 17.99
CA SER A 407 -21.61 19.70 17.41
C SER A 407 -21.11 19.32 16.02
N LEU A 408 -20.60 18.10 15.87
CA LEU A 408 -20.11 17.60 14.58
C LEU A 408 -21.25 17.54 13.53
N ALA A 409 -22.42 17.01 13.90
CA ALA A 409 -23.58 16.96 13.03
C ALA A 409 -24.03 18.36 12.59
N GLN A 410 -24.13 19.30 13.54
CA GLN A 410 -24.51 20.69 13.27
C GLN A 410 -23.49 21.41 12.38
N GLN A 411 -22.18 21.19 12.58
CA GLN A 411 -21.13 21.70 11.69
C GLN A 411 -21.32 21.22 10.25
N VAL A 412 -21.58 19.92 10.07
CA VAL A 412 -21.77 19.32 8.73
C VAL A 412 -23.01 19.91 8.07
N LEU A 413 -24.13 19.95 8.78
CA LEU A 413 -25.37 20.56 8.29
C LEU A 413 -25.20 22.05 7.97
N ALA A 414 -24.42 22.78 8.77
CA ALA A 414 -24.11 24.19 8.54
C ALA A 414 -23.27 24.39 7.27
N SER A 415 -22.26 23.54 7.04
CA SER A 415 -21.41 23.63 5.84
C SER A 415 -22.19 23.37 4.56
N GLU A 416 -23.12 22.39 4.57
CA GLU A 416 -24.02 22.15 3.43
C GLU A 416 -24.98 23.31 3.18
N ALA A 417 -25.49 23.92 4.26
CA ALA A 417 -26.34 25.11 4.16
C ALA A 417 -25.56 26.29 3.56
N ALA A 418 -24.32 26.52 4.02
CA ALA A 418 -23.45 27.58 3.52
C ALA A 418 -23.16 27.45 2.02
N VAL A 419 -22.92 26.22 1.54
CA VAL A 419 -22.74 25.93 0.09
C VAL A 419 -24.01 26.25 -0.71
N LYS A 420 -25.20 26.02 -0.14
CA LYS A 420 -26.49 26.28 -0.79
C LYS A 420 -26.99 27.72 -0.64
N GLY A 421 -26.18 28.61 -0.06
CA GLY A 421 -26.51 29.99 0.21
C GLY A 421 -25.98 30.40 1.58
N ARG A 422 -25.04 31.34 1.62
CA ARG A 422 -24.38 31.89 2.81
C ARG A 422 -25.39 32.68 3.67
N GLY A 423 -26.33 31.99 4.32
CA GLY A 423 -27.48 32.60 4.99
C GLY A 423 -27.47 32.49 6.53
N PRO A 424 -28.42 33.16 7.22
CA PRO A 424 -28.57 33.16 8.68
C PRO A 424 -28.63 31.77 9.31
N ARG A 425 -29.18 30.77 8.59
CA ARG A 425 -29.27 29.38 9.04
C ARG A 425 -27.90 28.75 9.28
N ALA A 426 -26.91 29.03 8.41
CA ALA A 426 -25.57 28.49 8.58
C ALA A 426 -24.90 29.07 9.86
N VAL A 427 -25.07 30.38 10.09
CA VAL A 427 -24.59 31.05 11.30
C VAL A 427 -25.22 30.45 12.55
N GLU A 428 -26.53 30.22 12.55
CA GLU A 428 -27.24 29.61 13.68
C GLU A 428 -26.72 28.20 13.99
N LEU A 429 -26.59 27.35 12.97
CA LEU A 429 -26.12 25.97 13.13
C LEU A 429 -24.67 25.92 13.61
N TYR A 430 -23.77 26.73 13.06
CA TYR A 430 -22.40 26.82 13.56
C TYR A 430 -22.34 27.38 14.99
N ALA A 431 -23.14 28.38 15.33
CA ALA A 431 -23.21 28.91 16.69
C ALA A 431 -23.67 27.84 17.69
N ARG A 432 -24.66 27.01 17.33
CA ARG A 432 -25.06 25.84 18.13
C ARG A 432 -23.93 24.85 18.27
N ALA A 433 -23.24 24.53 17.17
CA ALA A 433 -22.13 23.59 17.18
C ALA A 433 -21.00 24.03 18.12
N VAL A 434 -20.62 25.31 18.10
CA VAL A 434 -19.59 25.88 18.97
C VAL A 434 -20.04 25.94 20.43
N ARG A 435 -21.31 26.24 20.71
CA ARG A 435 -21.83 26.22 22.09
C ARG A 435 -21.87 24.81 22.67
N GLU A 436 -22.24 23.84 21.87
CA GLU A 436 -22.28 22.44 22.26
C GLU A 436 -20.87 21.90 22.52
N ASP A 437 -19.92 22.26 21.66
CA ASP A 437 -18.53 21.84 21.78
C ASP A 437 -17.55 22.96 21.40
N PRO A 438 -17.07 23.75 22.39
CA PRO A 438 -16.08 24.79 22.16
C PRO A 438 -14.74 24.26 21.64
N GLY A 439 -14.48 22.96 21.82
CA GLY A 439 -13.30 22.27 21.30
C GLY A 439 -13.33 22.06 19.79
N ASN A 440 -14.53 22.06 19.17
CA ASN A 440 -14.70 21.88 17.74
C ASN A 440 -14.24 23.12 16.95
N GLN A 441 -12.95 23.11 16.60
CA GLN A 441 -12.32 24.23 15.91
C GLN A 441 -12.85 24.41 14.48
N ALA A 442 -13.23 23.34 13.79
CA ALA A 442 -13.79 23.44 12.45
C ALA A 442 -15.16 24.15 12.47
N ALA A 443 -16.01 23.86 13.46
CA ALA A 443 -17.24 24.60 13.69
C ALA A 443 -16.99 26.06 14.06
N ARG A 444 -15.96 26.34 14.87
CA ARG A 444 -15.58 27.71 15.24
C ARG A 444 -15.13 28.53 14.03
N LEU A 445 -14.28 27.97 13.18
CA LEU A 445 -13.88 28.63 11.93
C LEU A 445 -15.10 28.92 11.04
N GLY A 446 -15.96 27.91 10.83
CA GLY A 446 -17.19 28.06 10.07
C GLY A 446 -18.13 29.13 10.63
N TYR A 447 -18.27 29.19 11.97
CA TYR A 447 -19.05 30.23 12.65
C TYR A 447 -18.50 31.63 12.37
N LEU A 448 -17.19 31.82 12.52
CA LEU A 448 -16.55 33.10 12.28
C LEU A 448 -16.80 33.54 10.84
N ILE A 449 -16.44 32.72 9.86
CA ILE A 449 -16.59 33.08 8.44
C ILE A 449 -18.06 33.36 8.11
N ALA A 450 -18.99 32.49 8.49
CA ALA A 450 -20.41 32.67 8.18
C ALA A 450 -21.00 33.93 8.85
N ARG A 451 -20.63 34.21 10.11
CA ARG A 451 -21.08 35.40 10.84
C ARG A 451 -20.54 36.67 10.18
N PHE A 452 -19.27 36.66 9.85
CA PHE A 452 -18.61 37.81 9.25
C PHE A 452 -19.14 38.06 7.84
N ASP A 453 -19.39 37.03 7.03
CA ASP A 453 -20.05 37.17 5.72
C ASP A 453 -21.47 37.77 5.85
N LEU A 454 -22.22 37.41 6.89
CA LEU A 454 -23.56 37.96 7.13
C LEU A 454 -23.52 39.43 7.56
N LEU A 455 -22.49 39.84 8.30
CA LEU A 455 -22.31 41.21 8.80
C LEU A 455 -21.52 42.09 7.83
N ALA A 456 -20.78 41.49 6.91
CA ALA A 456 -19.90 42.16 5.97
C ALA A 456 -20.73 42.98 4.98
N GLY A 457 -20.89 44.27 5.30
CA GLY A 457 -21.03 45.31 4.29
C GLY A 457 -19.66 45.95 4.03
N ASP A 458 -19.65 47.20 3.54
CA ASP A 458 -18.42 47.96 3.21
C ASP A 458 -17.64 48.48 4.43
N LYS A 459 -17.67 47.75 5.56
CA LYS A 459 -17.08 48.20 6.84
C LYS A 459 -15.74 47.48 7.09
N PRO A 460 -14.58 48.16 6.94
CA PRO A 460 -13.27 47.53 7.15
C PRO A 460 -13.03 47.04 8.59
N SER A 461 -13.68 47.65 9.59
CA SER A 461 -13.52 47.24 11.00
C SER A 461 -13.96 45.80 11.26
N ILE A 462 -14.96 45.32 10.52
CA ILE A 462 -15.49 43.96 10.62
C ILE A 462 -14.41 42.95 10.21
N TYR A 463 -13.74 43.19 9.08
CA TYR A 463 -12.64 42.34 8.62
C TYR A 463 -11.41 42.38 9.53
N SER A 464 -11.07 43.54 10.10
CA SER A 464 -10.00 43.61 11.10
C SER A 464 -10.32 42.81 12.36
N GLU A 465 -11.57 42.79 12.82
CA GLU A 465 -11.99 41.99 13.99
C GLU A 465 -11.90 40.49 13.68
N LEU A 466 -12.34 40.06 12.50
CA LEU A 466 -12.19 38.68 12.04
C LEU A 466 -10.72 38.24 12.05
N GLY A 467 -9.82 39.06 11.51
CA GLY A 467 -8.39 38.76 11.48
C GLY A 467 -7.75 38.64 12.87
N ILE A 468 -8.28 39.34 13.88
CA ILE A 468 -7.86 39.20 15.28
C ILE A 468 -8.38 37.89 15.86
N GLN A 469 -9.67 37.60 15.69
CA GLN A 469 -10.27 36.37 16.21
C GLN A 469 -9.64 35.12 15.60
N LEU A 470 -9.35 35.12 14.30
CA LEU A 470 -8.62 34.03 13.64
C LEU A 470 -7.19 33.89 14.16
N GLY A 471 -6.51 34.99 14.52
CA GLY A 471 -5.20 34.95 15.18
C GLY A 471 -5.25 34.24 16.54
N THR A 472 -6.29 34.47 17.34
CA THR A 472 -6.47 33.74 18.62
C THR A 472 -6.71 32.24 18.41
N MET A 473 -7.42 31.89 17.33
CA MET A 473 -7.69 30.51 16.96
C MET A 473 -6.42 29.81 16.45
N GLU A 474 -5.60 30.49 15.64
CA GLU A 474 -4.31 29.99 15.16
C GLU A 474 -3.40 29.55 16.31
N SER A 475 -3.29 30.37 17.37
CA SER A 475 -2.45 30.06 18.55
C SER A 475 -3.03 28.95 19.43
N ALA A 476 -4.35 28.74 19.40
CA ALA A 476 -5.04 27.76 20.25
C ALA A 476 -5.26 26.40 19.55
N ALA A 477 -5.17 26.36 18.22
CA ALA A 477 -5.44 25.16 17.44
C ALA A 477 -4.37 24.09 17.70
N LYS A 478 -4.82 22.86 17.97
CA LYS A 478 -3.96 21.67 17.85
C LYS A 478 -3.42 21.60 16.41
N PRO A 479 -2.22 21.06 16.18
CA PRO A 479 -1.54 21.09 14.88
C PRO A 479 -2.17 20.10 13.89
N TYR A 480 -3.40 20.37 13.45
CA TYR A 480 -3.95 19.73 12.27
C TYR A 480 -3.66 20.60 11.03
N PRO A 481 -2.82 20.11 10.09
CA PRO A 481 -2.31 20.95 9.00
C PRO A 481 -3.39 21.61 8.16
N ALA A 482 -4.45 20.87 7.78
CA ALA A 482 -5.45 21.43 6.88
C ALA A 482 -6.27 22.55 7.55
N LEU A 483 -6.66 22.36 8.82
CA LEU A 483 -7.35 23.42 9.56
C LEU A 483 -6.44 24.63 9.76
N HIS A 484 -5.16 24.43 10.09
CA HIS A 484 -4.19 25.50 10.24
C HIS A 484 -4.05 26.32 8.95
N LEU A 485 -3.93 25.65 7.80
CA LEU A 485 -3.89 26.29 6.48
C LEU A 485 -5.16 27.12 6.21
N ARG A 486 -6.34 26.61 6.54
CA ARG A 486 -7.60 27.37 6.37
C ARG A 486 -7.66 28.59 7.28
N VAL A 487 -7.19 28.48 8.52
CA VAL A 487 -7.13 29.64 9.45
C VAL A 487 -6.18 30.70 8.92
N LEU A 488 -4.99 30.32 8.47
CA LEU A 488 -4.02 31.23 7.87
C LEU A 488 -4.59 31.89 6.61
N TYR A 489 -5.21 31.10 5.72
CA TYR A 489 -5.87 31.61 4.52
C TYR A 489 -6.97 32.63 4.86
N ALA A 490 -7.92 32.25 5.73
CA ALA A 490 -9.03 33.11 6.13
C ALA A 490 -8.53 34.38 6.83
N ARG A 491 -7.45 34.28 7.63
CA ARG A 491 -6.84 35.41 8.33
C ARG A 491 -6.18 36.38 7.35
N THR A 492 -5.44 35.86 6.37
CA THR A 492 -4.87 36.67 5.29
C THR A 492 -5.97 37.35 4.48
N ALA A 493 -6.99 36.61 4.05
CA ALA A 493 -8.13 37.14 3.30
C ALA A 493 -8.86 38.25 4.08
N ALA A 494 -9.07 38.07 5.39
CA ALA A 494 -9.68 39.10 6.24
C ALA A 494 -8.87 40.41 6.23
N TYR A 495 -7.55 40.35 6.42
CA TYR A 495 -6.74 41.58 6.40
C TYR A 495 -6.63 42.22 5.01
N LEU A 496 -6.60 41.43 3.93
CA LEU A 496 -6.66 41.94 2.56
C LEU A 496 -7.98 42.65 2.27
N ASN A 497 -9.12 42.06 2.67
CA ASN A 497 -10.43 42.68 2.53
C ASN A 497 -10.50 43.98 3.35
N CYS A 498 -9.96 43.98 4.58
CA CYS A 498 -9.83 45.19 5.39
C CYS A 498 -9.00 46.27 4.66
N ALA A 499 -7.86 45.93 4.07
CA ALA A 499 -7.01 46.85 3.34
C ALA A 499 -7.66 47.38 2.04
N SER A 500 -8.50 46.56 1.40
CA SER A 500 -9.22 46.97 0.18
C SER A 500 -10.31 48.02 0.45
N LEU A 501 -10.93 47.97 1.64
CA LEU A 501 -12.02 48.85 2.05
C LEU A 501 -11.55 50.04 2.92
N ALA A 502 -10.35 49.96 3.49
CA ALA A 502 -9.79 51.02 4.34
C ALA A 502 -9.02 52.09 3.53
N ASN A 503 -8.91 53.28 4.11
CA ASN A 503 -8.15 54.41 3.55
C ASN A 503 -7.01 54.84 4.50
N GLY A 504 -5.97 55.47 3.94
CA GLY A 504 -4.83 56.03 4.69
C GLY A 504 -4.08 55.00 5.55
N MET A 505 -3.65 55.40 6.75
CA MET A 505 -2.88 54.55 7.68
C MET A 505 -3.55 53.21 8.02
N ARG A 506 -4.88 53.12 7.99
CA ARG A 506 -5.58 51.85 8.26
C ARG A 506 -5.37 50.81 7.15
N ARG A 507 -5.17 51.26 5.91
CA ARG A 507 -4.87 50.40 4.76
C ARG A 507 -3.48 49.79 4.88
N GLU A 508 -2.49 50.61 5.18
CA GLU A 508 -1.09 50.19 5.38
C GLU A 508 -0.98 49.19 6.54
N ALA A 509 -1.57 49.53 7.70
CA ALA A 509 -1.58 48.63 8.85
C ALA A 509 -2.28 47.29 8.56
N ALA A 510 -3.30 47.27 7.71
CA ALA A 510 -3.98 46.04 7.30
C ALA A 510 -3.11 45.21 6.33
N TRP A 511 -2.41 45.84 5.39
CA TRP A 511 -1.42 45.17 4.54
C TRP A 511 -0.30 44.51 5.35
N ASP A 512 0.29 45.25 6.28
CA ASP A 512 1.35 44.73 7.14
C ASP A 512 0.89 43.51 7.97
N ARG A 513 -0.35 43.57 8.49
CA ARG A 513 -0.95 42.45 9.23
C ARG A 513 -1.29 41.25 8.35
N ALA A 514 -1.52 41.43 7.05
CA ALA A 514 -1.75 40.33 6.10
C ALA A 514 -0.46 39.57 5.79
N THR A 515 0.70 40.26 5.76
CA THR A 515 1.99 39.67 5.40
C THR A 515 2.39 38.49 6.28
N GLY A 516 2.24 38.63 7.62
CA GLY A 516 2.60 37.58 8.57
C GLY A 516 1.92 36.22 8.31
N PRO A 517 0.57 36.12 8.34
CA PRO A 517 -0.12 34.87 8.04
C PRO A 517 0.07 34.42 6.58
N ALA A 518 0.27 35.33 5.62
CA ALA A 518 0.54 34.96 4.22
C ALA A 518 1.90 34.24 4.07
N VAL A 519 2.96 34.75 4.70
CA VAL A 519 4.27 34.10 4.70
C VAL A 519 4.19 32.72 5.34
N ARG A 520 3.56 32.60 6.52
CA ARG A 520 3.38 31.29 7.17
C ARG A 520 2.55 30.31 6.35
N LEU A 521 1.57 30.80 5.59
CA LEU A 521 0.77 29.98 4.68
C LEU A 521 1.65 29.44 3.55
N VAL A 522 2.45 30.29 2.92
CA VAL A 522 3.40 29.88 1.87
C VAL A 522 4.42 28.89 2.40
N ASP A 523 5.00 29.15 3.58
CA ASP A 523 5.96 28.25 4.23
C ASP A 523 5.35 26.88 4.52
N SER A 524 4.11 26.84 5.01
CA SER A 524 3.37 25.60 5.30
C SER A 524 3.01 24.80 4.04
N LEU A 525 2.88 25.48 2.89
CA LEU A 525 2.65 24.84 1.58
C LEU A 525 3.95 24.36 0.94
N ALA A 526 5.05 25.11 1.11
CA ALA A 526 6.38 24.75 0.60
C ALA A 526 6.99 23.58 1.39
N TYR A 527 6.74 23.53 2.69
CA TYR A 527 7.22 22.51 3.62
C TYR A 527 6.04 21.88 4.35
N PRO A 528 5.21 21.06 3.65
CA PRO A 528 4.08 20.43 4.30
C PRO A 528 4.59 19.62 5.49
N PRO A 529 4.04 19.82 6.70
CA PRO A 529 4.44 19.02 7.85
C PRO A 529 4.26 17.55 7.48
N SER A 530 5.28 16.74 7.76
CA SER A 530 5.24 15.31 7.54
C SER A 530 3.96 14.77 8.16
N CYS A 531 3.01 14.35 7.31
CA CYS A 531 1.68 13.95 7.78
C CYS A 531 1.88 12.84 8.82
N PRO A 532 1.46 13.04 10.08
CA PRO A 532 1.62 12.03 11.12
C PRO A 532 0.71 10.84 10.77
N GLY A 533 1.26 9.86 10.06
CA GLY A 533 0.52 8.70 9.53
C GLY A 533 0.81 8.38 8.07
N GLY A 534 1.38 9.32 7.31
CA GLY A 534 1.89 9.05 5.96
C GLY A 534 3.15 8.20 6.07
N ARG A 535 3.09 6.93 5.67
CA ARG A 535 4.31 6.17 5.38
C ARG A 535 5.15 7.04 4.46
N PRO A 536 6.45 7.27 4.76
CA PRO A 536 7.31 7.97 3.82
C PRO A 536 7.21 7.22 2.49
N ASN A 537 6.69 7.89 1.45
CA ASN A 537 6.69 7.35 0.11
C ASN A 537 8.13 6.95 -0.20
N SER A 538 8.36 5.65 -0.31
CA SER A 538 9.62 5.09 -0.77
C SER A 538 9.81 5.50 -2.23
N SER A 539 10.54 6.61 -2.42
CA SER A 539 11.10 7.16 -3.67
C SER A 539 10.12 7.49 -4.80
N PRO A 540 10.26 8.64 -5.50
CA PRO A 540 9.65 8.79 -6.82
C PRO A 540 10.25 7.73 -7.76
N ARG A 541 9.38 6.95 -8.41
CA ARG A 541 9.74 6.02 -9.50
C ARG A 541 9.32 6.58 -10.84
#